data_AF-A0A317GY85-F1
#
_entry.id   AF-A0A317GY85-F1
#
_cell.length_a   1.000
_cell.length_b   1.000
_cell.length_c   1.000
_cell.angle_alpha   90.00
_cell.angle_beta   90.00
_cell.angle_gamma   90.00
#
_symmetry.space_group_name_H-M   'P 1'
#
loop_
_entity.id
_entity.type
_entity.pdbx_description
1 polymer ?
#
loop_
_entity_poly.entity_id
_entity_poly.type
_entity_poly.pdbx_seq_one_letter_code
_entity_poly.pdbx_strand_id
1 'polypeptide(L)'
;MDSFQVGWLPTKAFLYTILDAGDHNFSSRAENEFHLNLWLHSGKVYHIEEDAKMGWLYARTKLKVISEEAGKKELSKCSLSSTDRYPNFPLSRNMEKSPPKY
;
A
#
# COMPACT_ATOMS: atom_id res chain seq x y z
N MET A 1 3.04 2.42 17.19
CA MET A 1 2.22 2.94 16.08
C MET A 1 3.15 3.15 14.90
N ASP A 2 2.89 2.48 13.80
CA ASP A 2 3.70 2.61 12.58
C ASP A 2 3.66 4.06 12.11
N SER A 3 4.82 4.64 11.85
CA SER A 3 4.95 6.07 11.50
C SER A 3 5.83 6.22 10.27
N PHE A 4 5.55 5.37 9.28
CA PHE A 4 6.42 5.27 8.13
C PHE A 4 5.72 4.96 6.81
N GLN A 5 6.40 5.31 5.72
CA GLN A 5 5.86 5.23 4.36
C GLN A 5 6.60 4.18 3.52
N VAL A 6 5.88 3.15 3.06
CA VAL A 6 6.43 2.03 2.26
C VAL A 6 6.83 2.44 0.83
N GLY A 7 6.18 3.46 0.27
CA GLY A 7 6.47 3.99 -1.05
C GLY A 7 5.30 4.74 -1.66
N TRP A 8 5.30 4.85 -2.98
CA TRP A 8 4.19 5.34 -3.80
C TRP A 8 3.64 4.21 -4.67
N LEU A 9 2.32 4.15 -4.82
CA LEU A 9 1.62 3.23 -5.73
C LEU A 9 1.23 3.94 -7.03
N PRO A 10 2.04 3.88 -8.10
CA PRO A 10 1.60 4.28 -9.42
C PRO A 10 0.64 3.24 -10.04
N THR A 11 0.01 3.60 -11.15
CA THR A 11 -0.89 2.71 -11.88
C THR A 11 -0.19 1.40 -12.28
N LYS A 12 -0.85 0.26 -12.08
CA LYS A 12 -0.31 -1.09 -12.35
C LYS A 12 1.01 -1.37 -11.62
N ALA A 13 1.14 -0.90 -10.39
CA ALA A 13 2.26 -1.23 -9.54
C ALA A 13 1.81 -1.81 -8.19
N PHE A 14 2.74 -2.49 -7.51
CA PHE A 14 2.56 -2.93 -6.14
C PHE A 14 3.73 -2.50 -5.26
N LEU A 15 3.47 -2.42 -3.96
CA LEU A 15 4.47 -2.32 -2.90
C LEU A 15 4.49 -3.63 -2.13
N TYR A 16 5.62 -3.99 -1.53
CA TYR A 16 5.72 -5.10 -0.61
C TYR A 16 6.57 -4.72 0.60
N THR A 17 6.24 -5.30 1.74
CA THR A 17 7.05 -5.17 2.94
C THR A 17 6.79 -6.36 3.85
N ILE A 18 7.71 -6.59 4.79
CA ILE A 18 7.53 -7.54 5.88
C ILE A 18 7.36 -6.73 7.16
N LEU A 19 6.34 -7.07 7.93
CA LEU A 19 6.01 -6.44 9.21
C LEU A 19 5.94 -7.52 10.30
N ASP A 20 6.15 -7.10 11.53
CA ASP A 20 5.92 -7.96 12.69
C ASP A 20 4.43 -8.34 12.80
N ALA A 21 4.13 -9.39 13.56
CA ALA A 21 2.74 -9.72 13.88
C ALA A 21 2.18 -8.72 14.91
N GLY A 22 0.92 -8.32 14.75
CA GLY A 22 0.29 -7.33 15.63
C GLY A 22 -0.70 -6.43 14.91
N ASP A 23 -1.10 -5.36 15.58
CA ASP A 23 -2.03 -4.37 15.05
C ASP A 23 -1.29 -3.31 14.21
N HIS A 24 -1.70 -3.15 12.96
CA HIS A 24 -1.14 -2.19 12.02
C HIS A 24 -2.25 -1.33 11.41
N ASN A 25 -1.96 -0.05 11.20
CA ASN A 25 -2.83 0.88 10.49
C ASN A 25 -2.18 1.27 9.16
N PHE A 26 -2.78 0.80 8.06
CA PHE A 26 -2.37 1.14 6.71
C PHE A 26 -3.10 2.40 6.27
N SER A 27 -2.35 3.42 5.87
CA SER A 27 -2.90 4.62 5.27
C SER A 27 -2.53 4.74 3.80
N SER A 28 -3.50 5.14 2.97
CA SER A 28 -3.24 5.67 1.64
C SER A 28 -3.71 7.12 1.59
N ARG A 29 -2.86 7.96 1.00
CA ARG A 29 -3.10 9.39 0.85
C ARG A 29 -3.02 9.79 -0.61
N ALA A 30 -4.16 10.17 -1.16
CA ALA A 30 -4.29 10.81 -2.47
C ALA A 30 -5.03 12.16 -2.27
N GLU A 31 -6.07 12.43 -3.05
CA GLU A 31 -7.00 13.55 -2.80
C GLU A 31 -7.76 13.38 -1.48
N ASN A 32 -7.96 12.13 -1.06
CA ASN A 32 -8.56 11.74 0.21
C ASN A 32 -7.59 10.83 0.97
N GLU A 33 -7.78 10.72 2.28
CA GLU A 33 -7.04 9.81 3.15
C GLU A 33 -7.92 8.62 3.53
N PHE A 34 -7.36 7.42 3.40
CA PHE A 34 -8.05 6.17 3.74
C PHE A 34 -7.20 5.37 4.71
N HIS A 35 -7.85 4.79 5.69
CA HIS A 35 -7.21 3.97 6.72
C HIS A 35 -7.79 2.56 6.72
N LEU A 36 -6.93 1.58 6.95
CA LEU A 36 -7.28 0.18 7.13
C LEU A 36 -6.51 -0.36 8.33
N ASN A 37 -7.23 -0.62 9.41
CA ASN A 37 -6.67 -1.33 10.58
C ASN A 37 -6.72 -2.83 10.30
N LEU A 38 -5.60 -3.51 10.52
CA LEU A 38 -5.46 -4.93 10.24
C LEU A 38 -4.53 -5.60 11.25
N TRP A 39 -5.02 -6.67 11.87
CA TRP A 39 -4.21 -7.53 12.73
C TRP A 39 -3.46 -8.58 11.89
N LEU A 40 -2.13 -8.43 11.81
CA LEU A 40 -1.25 -9.33 11.07
C LEU A 40 -0.86 -10.53 11.94
N HIS A 41 -0.82 -11.70 11.32
CA HIS A 41 -0.33 -12.93 11.95
C HIS A 41 1.01 -13.33 11.33
N SER A 42 1.91 -13.86 12.17
CA SER A 42 3.21 -14.38 11.72
C SER A 42 3.03 -15.45 10.63
N GLY A 43 3.88 -15.39 9.61
CA GLY A 43 3.88 -16.33 8.49
C GLY A 43 2.72 -16.20 7.50
N LYS A 44 1.85 -15.19 7.62
CA LYS A 44 0.78 -14.92 6.66
C LYS A 44 1.13 -13.80 5.68
N VAL A 45 0.73 -13.97 4.43
CA VAL A 45 0.79 -12.93 3.40
C VAL A 45 -0.57 -12.28 3.26
N TYR A 46 -0.62 -10.97 3.38
CA TYR A 46 -1.84 -10.19 3.21
C TYR A 46 -1.76 -9.40 1.90
N HIS A 47 -2.84 -9.43 1.14
CA HIS A 47 -2.97 -8.66 -0.10
C HIS A 47 -3.95 -7.53 0.17
N ILE A 48 -3.48 -6.29 0.03
CA ILE A 48 -4.28 -5.09 0.20
C ILE A 48 -4.38 -4.42 -1.17
N GLU A 49 -5.59 -4.30 -1.67
CA GLU A 49 -5.88 -3.62 -2.92
C GLU A 49 -6.25 -2.16 -2.63
N GLU A 50 -5.66 -1.28 -3.42
CA GLU A 50 -6.05 0.12 -3.50
C GLU A 50 -6.95 0.32 -4.71
N ASP A 51 -8.27 0.31 -4.49
CA ASP A 51 -9.27 0.50 -5.54
C ASP A 51 -9.40 1.99 -5.85
N ALA A 52 -8.56 2.50 -6.76
CA ALA A 52 -8.64 3.84 -7.30
C ALA A 52 -9.71 3.89 -8.41
N LYS A 53 -10.99 4.08 -8.05
CA LYS A 53 -12.03 4.28 -9.05
C LYS A 53 -11.98 5.69 -9.60
N MET A 54 -11.59 5.82 -10.86
CA MET A 54 -11.83 7.02 -11.65
C MET A 54 -13.32 7.07 -12.02
N GLY A 55 -14.13 7.77 -11.21
CA GLY A 55 -15.51 8.10 -11.56
C GLY A 55 -15.60 9.34 -12.45
N TRP A 56 -16.75 9.56 -13.10
CA TRP A 56 -17.05 10.78 -13.87
C TRP A 56 -17.08 12.09 -13.04
N LEU A 57 -17.19 12.00 -11.71
CA LEU A 57 -17.31 13.17 -10.83
C LEU A 57 -16.22 13.25 -9.75
N TYR A 58 -15.70 12.13 -9.24
CA TYR A 58 -14.66 12.11 -8.20
C TYR A 58 -13.86 10.79 -8.21
N ALA A 59 -12.56 10.88 -7.91
CA ALA A 59 -11.74 9.72 -7.58
C ALA A 59 -12.12 9.22 -6.18
N ARG A 60 -12.59 7.97 -6.08
CA ARG A 60 -12.75 7.29 -4.79
C ARG A 60 -11.71 6.20 -4.70
N THR A 61 -10.72 6.43 -3.85
CA THR A 61 -9.73 5.43 -3.48
C THR A 61 -10.25 4.65 -2.26
N LYS A 62 -10.05 3.34 -2.17
CA LYS A 62 -10.32 2.57 -0.94
C LYS A 62 -9.25 1.51 -0.75
N LEU A 63 -8.84 1.29 0.50
CA LEU A 63 -8.00 0.14 0.87
C LEU A 63 -8.89 -1.04 1.27
N LYS A 64 -8.64 -2.21 0.68
CA LYS A 64 -9.39 -3.42 0.98
C LYS A 64 -8.46 -4.63 1.04
N VAL A 65 -8.62 -5.45 2.09
CA VAL A 65 -8.00 -6.79 2.12
C VAL A 65 -8.72 -7.70 1.13
N ILE A 66 -7.96 -8.34 0.24
CA ILE A 66 -8.45 -9.30 -0.74
C ILE A 66 -7.89 -10.71 -0.46
N SER A 67 -8.51 -11.72 -1.05
CA SER A 67 -8.04 -13.11 -0.89
C SER A 67 -6.68 -13.30 -1.57
N GLU A 68 -5.95 -14.35 -1.19
CA GLU A 68 -4.66 -14.67 -1.80
C GLU A 68 -4.78 -14.95 -3.30
N GLU A 69 -5.85 -15.64 -3.73
CA GLU A 69 -6.09 -15.94 -5.14
C GLU A 69 -6.36 -14.66 -5.95
N ALA A 70 -7.19 -13.77 -5.41
CA ALA A 70 -7.45 -12.46 -6.01
C ALA A 70 -6.17 -11.61 -6.03
N GLY A 71 -5.40 -11.62 -4.94
CA GLY A 71 -4.14 -10.90 -4.81
C GLY A 71 -3.11 -11.33 -5.84
N LYS A 72 -2.85 -12.63 -5.96
CA LYS A 72 -1.95 -13.19 -6.99
C LYS A 72 -2.39 -12.82 -8.41
N LYS A 73 -3.69 -12.86 -8.68
CA LYS A 73 -4.25 -12.49 -9.98
C LYS A 73 -4.00 -11.02 -10.31
N GLU A 74 -4.24 -10.10 -9.38
CA GLU A 74 -3.98 -8.67 -9.63
C GLU A 74 -2.50 -8.35 -9.68
N LEU A 75 -1.68 -8.94 -8.78
CA LEU A 75 -0.22 -8.80 -8.79
C LEU A 75 0.40 -9.25 -10.11
N SER A 76 -0.16 -10.28 -10.77
CA SER A 76 0.33 -10.74 -12.07
C SER A 76 0.25 -9.68 -13.19
N LYS A 77 -0.55 -8.63 -12.97
CA LYS A 77 -0.74 -7.51 -13.91
C LYS A 77 0.06 -6.26 -13.50
N CYS A 78 0.78 -6.32 -12.38
CA CYS A 78 1.49 -5.20 -11.78
C CYS A 78 3.00 -5.43 -11.80
N SER A 79 3.74 -4.33 -11.80
CA SER A 79 5.19 -4.33 -11.57
C SER A 79 5.52 -3.84 -10.17
N LEU A 80 6.67 -4.23 -9.61
CA LEU A 80 7.14 -3.64 -8.36
C LEU A 80 7.34 -2.13 -8.55
N SER A 81 6.84 -1.32 -7.61
CA SER A 81 7.02 0.14 -7.67
C SER A 81 8.50 0.49 -7.58
N SER A 82 8.95 1.42 -8.42
CA SER A 82 10.31 2.02 -8.35
C SER A 82 10.56 2.80 -7.07
N THR A 83 9.51 3.07 -6.29
CA THR A 83 9.57 3.76 -4.99
C THR A 83 9.37 2.81 -3.82
N ASP A 84 9.29 1.51 -4.05
CA ASP A 84 9.26 0.50 -3.00
C ASP A 84 10.52 0.60 -2.14
N ARG A 85 10.32 0.73 -0.82
CA ARG A 85 11.41 0.98 0.12
C ARG A 85 11.87 -0.25 0.88
N TYR A 86 11.29 -1.43 0.64
CA TYR A 86 11.76 -2.64 1.30
C TYR A 86 13.14 -3.07 0.75
N PRO A 87 14.07 -3.60 1.58
CA PRO A 87 13.99 -3.83 3.02
C PRO A 87 14.46 -2.64 3.88
N ASN A 88 14.66 -1.47 3.29
CA ASN A 88 15.33 -0.32 3.89
C ASN A 88 14.39 0.52 4.80
N PHE A 89 13.77 -0.15 5.78
CA PHE A 89 12.74 0.42 6.65
C PHE A 89 13.16 0.48 8.14
N PRO A 90 12.92 1.57 8.91
CA PRO A 90 12.64 2.96 8.48
C PRO A 90 13.93 3.79 8.35
N LEU A 91 14.34 4.17 7.13
CA LEU A 91 15.51 5.07 6.96
C LEU A 91 15.21 6.56 7.23
N SER A 92 13.95 6.99 7.32
CA SER A 92 13.61 8.34 7.81
C SER A 92 12.19 8.42 8.37
N ARG A 93 12.00 9.22 9.43
CA ARG A 93 10.68 9.51 10.05
C ARG A 93 9.84 10.51 9.24
N ASN A 94 10.41 11.08 8.18
CA ASN A 94 9.76 12.13 7.39
C ASN A 94 9.08 11.50 6.17
N MET A 95 7.75 11.50 6.18
CA MET A 95 6.93 11.08 5.04
C MET A 95 7.15 12.06 3.87
N GLU A 96 7.31 11.52 2.66
CA GLU A 96 7.33 12.33 1.45
C GLU A 96 5.93 12.89 1.18
N LYS A 97 5.85 14.19 0.86
CA LYS A 97 4.57 14.86 0.60
C LYS A 97 4.04 14.65 -0.83
N SER A 98 4.91 14.26 -1.75
CA SER A 98 4.59 14.03 -3.16
C SER A 98 5.55 13.01 -3.75
N PRO A 99 5.14 12.24 -4.78
CA PRO A 99 6.04 11.31 -5.45
C PRO A 99 7.24 12.06 -6.06
N PRO A 100 8.41 11.40 -6.17
CA PRO A 100 9.55 11.97 -6.87
C PRO A 100 9.14 12.31 -8.31
N LYS A 101 9.55 13.49 -8.78
CA LYS A 101 9.38 13.88 -10.19
C LYS A 101 10.35 13.03 -11.00
N TYR A 102 9.82 12.22 -11.91
CA TYR A 102 10.59 11.51 -12.93
C TYR A 102 10.97 12.46 -14.06
#